data_AF-A0A3C1TND9-F1
#
_entry.id   AF-A0A3C1TND9-F1
#
_cell.length_a   1.000
_cell.length_b   1.000
_cell.length_c   1.000
_cell.angle_alpha   90.00
_cell.angle_beta   90.00
_cell.angle_gamma   90.00
#
_symmetry.space_group_name_H-M   'P 1'
#
loop_
_entity.id
_entity.type
_entity.pdbx_description
1 polymer ?
#
loop_
_entity_poly.entity_id
_entity_poly.type
_entity_poly.pdbx_seq_one_letter_code
_entity_poly.pdbx_strand_id
1 'polypeptide(L)'
;MALALFSGLYLPKRLNVIIPVVAMLISDIFLGFYSLPIMFSVYASFILATVLGTWLKKHKNIGNVILTTFAGSSLFFLVTNFSVWAFGTMYTHNLPGLMQSYYMALPFFRNSLMGDLFYVGIFVGVAEMAIKYLKVEKMSKAENRV
;
A
#
# COMPACT_ATOMS: atom_id res chain seq x y z
N MET A 1 -0.81 3.52 -0.88
CA MET A 1 -0.60 2.07 -0.69
C MET A 1 0.76 1.71 -0.08
N ALA A 2 1.80 2.55 -0.23
CA ALA A 2 3.17 2.25 0.16
C ALA A 2 3.34 1.71 1.60
N LEU A 3 2.69 2.33 2.59
CA LEU A 3 2.78 1.89 3.99
C LEU A 3 2.26 0.46 4.19
N ALA A 4 1.14 0.09 3.56
CA ALA A 4 0.57 -1.25 3.66
C ALA A 4 1.46 -2.31 3.00
N LEU A 5 2.02 -2.00 1.83
CA LEU A 5 2.93 -2.92 1.15
C LEU A 5 4.22 -3.10 1.98
N PHE A 6 4.77 -2.00 2.50
CA PHE A 6 5.94 -2.01 3.38
C PHE A 6 5.68 -2.77 4.68
N SER A 7 4.51 -2.57 5.31
CA SER A 7 4.14 -3.27 6.54
C SER A 7 4.06 -4.77 6.30
N GLY A 8 3.48 -5.21 5.18
CA GLY A 8 3.47 -6.61 4.76
C GLY A 8 4.87 -7.20 4.56
N LEU A 9 5.78 -6.41 3.99
CA LEU A 9 7.13 -6.82 3.66
C LEU A 9 8.03 -6.99 4.89
N TYR A 10 8.02 -6.03 5.83
CA TYR A 10 9.00 -6.00 6.92
C TYR A 10 8.44 -6.37 8.30
N LEU A 11 7.17 -6.08 8.59
CA LEU A 11 6.63 -6.27 9.93
C LEU A 11 6.26 -7.74 10.23
N PRO A 12 6.14 -8.10 11.52
CA PRO A 12 5.60 -9.41 11.91
C PRO A 12 4.11 -9.54 11.55
N LYS A 13 3.65 -10.78 11.34
CA LYS A 13 2.26 -11.10 10.93
C LYS A 13 1.17 -10.52 11.84
N ARG A 14 1.49 -10.27 13.12
CA ARG A 14 0.54 -9.67 14.05
C ARG A 14 0.35 -8.17 13.83
N LEU A 15 1.37 -7.48 13.30
CA LEU A 15 1.39 -6.01 13.17
C LEU A 15 1.21 -5.52 11.74
N ASN A 16 1.54 -6.36 10.75
CA ASN A 16 1.55 -5.95 9.34
C ASN A 16 0.21 -5.38 8.85
N VAL A 17 -0.93 -5.95 9.28
CA VAL A 17 -2.27 -5.45 8.94
C VAL A 17 -2.75 -4.41 9.95
N ILE A 18 -2.42 -4.56 11.23
CA ILE A 18 -2.87 -3.63 12.28
C ILE A 18 -2.34 -2.22 12.01
N ILE A 19 -1.04 -2.07 11.71
CA ILE A 19 -0.45 -0.74 11.50
C ILE A 19 -1.15 0.06 10.38
N PRO A 20 -1.29 -0.45 9.15
CA PRO A 20 -1.97 0.32 8.09
C PRO A 20 -3.43 0.58 8.40
N VAL A 21 -4.16 -0.37 8.99
CA VAL A 21 -5.58 -0.19 9.33
C VAL A 21 -5.78 0.86 10.43
N VAL A 22 -4.95 0.82 11.48
CA VAL A 22 -5.01 1.83 12.56
C VAL A 22 -4.60 3.21 12.04
N ALA A 23 -3.57 3.29 11.19
CA ALA A 23 -3.16 4.56 10.58
C ALA A 23 -4.28 5.19 9.74
N MET A 24 -5.03 4.36 9.00
CA MET A 24 -6.21 4.82 8.28
C MET A 24 -7.32 5.28 9.22
N LEU A 25 -7.65 4.49 10.24
CA LEU A 25 -8.70 4.85 11.20
C LEU A 25 -8.40 6.19 11.89
N ILE A 26 -7.14 6.39 12.31
CA ILE A 26 -6.70 7.65 12.88
C ILE A 26 -6.86 8.79 11.85
N SER A 27 -6.47 8.55 10.59
CA SER A 27 -6.62 9.56 9.52
C SER A 27 -8.08 9.93 9.29
N ASP A 28 -8.99 8.95 9.26
CA ASP A 28 -10.42 9.18 9.04
C ASP A 28 -11.10 9.87 10.24
N ILE A 29 -10.60 9.68 11.47
CA ILE A 29 -11.07 10.45 12.64
C ILE A 29 -10.83 11.96 12.44
N PHE A 30 -9.71 12.34 11.81
CA PHE A 30 -9.40 13.75 11.53
C PHE A 30 -10.04 14.28 10.26
N LEU A 31 -10.14 13.45 9.21
CA LEU A 31 -10.68 13.84 7.91
C LEU A 31 -12.21 13.76 7.84
N GLY A 32 -12.83 12.99 8.74
CA GLY A 32 -14.25 12.73 8.78
C GLY A 32 -14.63 11.41 8.10
N PHE A 33 -15.60 10.71 8.71
CA PHE A 33 -16.16 9.49 8.14
C PHE A 33 -17.09 9.81 6.96
N TYR A 34 -17.07 8.94 5.96
CA TYR A 34 -17.90 9.03 4.76
C TYR A 34 -18.64 7.70 4.53
N SER A 35 -19.27 7.56 3.36
CA SER A 35 -20.06 6.37 2.99
C SER A 35 -19.36 5.06 3.38
N LEU A 36 -19.98 4.28 4.28
CA LEU A 36 -19.42 3.05 4.84
C LEU A 36 -18.96 2.04 3.77
N PRO A 37 -19.72 1.78 2.68
CA PRO A 37 -19.26 0.90 1.60
C PRO A 37 -17.98 1.39 0.89
N ILE A 38 -17.88 2.70 0.67
CA ILE A 38 -16.69 3.31 0.04
C ILE A 38 -15.52 3.20 0.99
N MET A 39 -15.71 3.53 2.26
CA MET A 39 -14.68 3.41 3.28
C MET A 39 -14.20 1.97 3.40
N PHE A 40 -15.11 1.00 3.49
CA PHE A 40 -14.77 -0.42 3.51
C PHE A 40 -13.90 -0.84 2.32
N SER A 41 -14.19 -0.32 1.11
CA SER A 41 -13.39 -0.62 -0.09
C SER A 41 -11.94 -0.12 0.01
N VAL A 42 -11.72 1.04 0.67
CA VAL A 42 -10.38 1.58 0.95
C VAL A 42 -9.65 0.65 1.93
N TYR A 43 -10.29 0.30 3.06
CA TYR A 43 -9.70 -0.57 4.09
C TYR A 43 -9.35 -1.95 3.52
N ALA A 44 -10.27 -2.56 2.75
CA ALA A 44 -10.04 -3.82 2.08
C ALA A 44 -8.83 -3.75 1.12
N SER A 45 -8.71 -2.66 0.36
CA SER A 45 -7.57 -2.46 -0.55
C SER A 45 -6.23 -2.36 0.19
N PHE A 46 -6.18 -1.67 1.35
CA PHE A 46 -4.98 -1.63 2.20
C PHE A 46 -4.63 -3.00 2.79
N ILE A 47 -5.63 -3.79 3.21
CA ILE A 47 -5.41 -5.16 3.69
C ILE A 47 -4.84 -6.03 2.56
N LEU A 48 -5.41 -5.96 1.36
CA LEU A 48 -4.93 -6.70 0.19
C LEU A 48 -3.50 -6.28 -0.20
N ALA A 49 -3.18 -4.99 -0.16
CA ALA A 49 -1.82 -4.51 -0.37
C ALA A 49 -0.84 -5.06 0.68
N THR A 50 -1.28 -5.21 1.93
CA THR A 50 -0.49 -5.86 2.97
C THR A 50 -0.24 -7.34 2.64
N VAL A 51 -1.25 -8.05 2.15
CA VAL A 51 -1.11 -9.44 1.70
C VAL A 51 -0.09 -9.53 0.56
N LEU A 52 -0.15 -8.65 -0.45
CA LEU A 52 0.86 -8.55 -1.51
C LEU A 52 2.27 -8.31 -0.93
N GLY A 53 2.40 -7.44 0.07
CA GLY A 53 3.66 -7.23 0.79
C GLY A 53 4.17 -8.48 1.50
N THR A 54 3.29 -9.27 2.12
CA THR A 54 3.68 -10.54 2.75
C THR A 54 4.11 -11.61 1.76
N TRP A 55 3.52 -11.63 0.56
CA TRP A 55 3.97 -12.48 -0.53
C TRP A 55 5.35 -12.03 -1.02
N LEU A 56 5.54 -10.71 -1.22
CA LEU A 56 6.81 -10.11 -1.62
C LEU A 56 7.94 -10.42 -0.64
N LYS A 57 7.65 -10.54 0.66
CA LYS A 57 8.61 -10.95 1.68
C LYS A 57 9.32 -12.27 1.36
N LYS A 58 8.63 -13.21 0.69
CA LYS A 58 9.19 -14.51 0.29
C LYS A 58 9.90 -14.47 -1.07
N HIS A 59 9.59 -13.49 -1.91
CA HIS A 59 10.09 -13.36 -3.29
C HIS A 59 10.80 -12.03 -3.52
N LYS A 60 11.54 -11.54 -2.51
CA LYS A 60 12.06 -10.17 -2.47
C LYS A 60 13.16 -9.95 -3.51
N ASN A 61 12.86 -9.15 -4.54
CA ASN A 61 13.83 -8.55 -5.46
C ASN A 61 13.26 -7.23 -6.00
N ILE A 62 14.09 -6.38 -6.60
CA ILE A 62 13.69 -5.02 -7.05
C ILE A 62 12.52 -5.08 -8.04
N GLY A 63 12.54 -6.00 -9.00
CA GLY A 63 11.46 -6.16 -9.99
C GLY A 63 10.13 -6.49 -9.33
N ASN A 64 10.13 -7.40 -8.34
CA ASN A 64 8.94 -7.78 -7.59
C ASN A 64 8.45 -6.64 -6.68
N VAL A 65 9.33 -5.79 -6.13
CA VAL A 65 8.92 -4.59 -5.39
C VAL A 65 8.15 -3.64 -6.31
N ILE A 66 8.67 -3.36 -7.50
CA ILE A 66 8.02 -2.48 -8.48
C ILE A 66 6.68 -3.08 -8.92
N LEU A 67 6.68 -4.36 -9.29
CA LEU A 67 5.49 -5.07 -9.77
C LEU A 67 4.37 -5.09 -8.72
N THR A 68 4.70 -5.41 -7.47
CA THR A 68 3.69 -5.43 -6.38
C THR A 68 3.20 -4.04 -6.02
N THR A 69 4.04 -3.01 -6.13
CA THR A 69 3.63 -1.61 -5.93
C THR A 69 2.65 -1.17 -7.01
N PHE A 70 2.95 -1.50 -8.27
CA PHE A 70 2.06 -1.25 -9.39
C PHE A 70 0.74 -2.01 -9.25
N ALA A 71 0.80 -3.30 -8.91
CA ALA A 71 -0.37 -4.14 -8.69
C ALA A 71 -1.24 -3.62 -7.54
N GLY A 72 -0.65 -3.26 -6.40
CA GLY A 72 -1.37 -2.71 -5.25
C GLY A 72 -2.04 -1.38 -5.56
N SER A 73 -1.35 -0.47 -6.25
CA SER A 73 -1.92 0.81 -6.68
C SER A 73 -3.06 0.62 -7.68
N SER A 74 -2.90 -0.31 -8.63
CA SER A 74 -3.92 -0.60 -9.64
C SER A 74 -5.15 -1.25 -9.01
N LEU A 75 -4.95 -2.18 -8.06
CA LEU A 75 -6.03 -2.78 -7.29
C LEU A 75 -6.80 -1.72 -6.51
N PHE A 76 -6.10 -0.84 -5.80
CA PHE A 76 -6.71 0.26 -5.06
C PHE A 76 -7.55 1.14 -5.99
N PHE A 77 -7.00 1.54 -7.13
CA PHE A 77 -7.69 2.34 -8.14
C PHE A 77 -8.97 1.66 -8.64
N LEU A 78 -8.89 0.39 -9.03
CA LEU A 78 -10.04 -0.34 -9.56
C LEU A 78 -11.14 -0.49 -8.51
N VAL A 79 -10.78 -0.95 -7.31
CA VAL A 79 -11.74 -1.26 -6.24
C VAL A 79 -12.42 0.00 -5.71
N THR A 80 -11.66 1.08 -5.46
CA THR A 80 -12.23 2.30 -4.87
C THR A 80 -13.11 3.05 -5.85
N ASN A 81 -12.73 3.16 -7.13
CA ASN A 81 -13.54 3.85 -8.13
C ASN A 81 -14.78 3.06 -8.53
N PHE A 82 -14.71 1.71 -8.52
CA PHE A 82 -15.89 0.88 -8.61
C PHE A 82 -16.85 1.15 -7.43
N SER A 83 -16.32 1.22 -6.21
CA SER A 83 -17.13 1.49 -5.01
C SER A 83 -17.78 2.89 -5.04
N VAL A 84 -17.03 3.91 -5.48
CA VAL A 84 -17.57 5.27 -5.69
C VAL A 84 -18.69 5.27 -6.73
N TRP A 85 -18.55 4.52 -7.83
CA TRP A 85 -19.60 4.38 -8.82
C TRP A 85 -20.81 3.61 -8.28
N ALA A 86 -20.60 2.50 -7.56
CA ALA A 86 -21.67 1.60 -7.13
C ALA A 86 -22.48 2.12 -5.93
N PHE A 87 -21.85 2.90 -5.04
CA PHE A 87 -22.44 3.34 -3.77
C PHE A 87 -22.44 4.86 -3.59
N GLY A 88 -21.88 5.60 -4.54
CA GLY A 88 -21.92 7.06 -4.56
C GLY A 88 -23.08 7.62 -5.36
N THR A 89 -23.16 8.94 -5.44
CA THR A 89 -24.20 9.66 -6.22
C THR A 89 -23.63 10.49 -7.35
N MET A 90 -22.30 10.48 -7.51
CA MET A 90 -21.58 11.35 -8.46
C MET A 90 -21.75 10.91 -9.93
N TYR A 91 -21.96 9.62 -10.16
CA TYR A 91 -22.03 9.04 -11.50
C TYR A 91 -23.34 8.28 -11.67
N THR A 92 -23.82 8.19 -12.91
CA THR A 92 -24.99 7.37 -13.23
C THR A 92 -24.67 5.88 -13.03
N HIS A 93 -25.58 5.13 -12.43
CA HIS A 93 -25.44 3.69 -12.18
C HIS A 93 -25.66 2.85 -13.45
N ASN A 94 -24.84 3.10 -14.47
CA ASN A 94 -24.78 2.38 -15.73
C ASN A 94 -23.31 2.24 -16.19
N LEU A 95 -23.09 1.47 -17.25
CA LEU A 95 -21.74 1.23 -17.77
C LEU A 95 -21.00 2.51 -18.19
N PRO A 96 -21.65 3.50 -18.86
CA PRO A 96 -21.01 4.79 -19.13
C PRO A 96 -20.55 5.53 -17.87
N GLY A 97 -21.36 5.55 -16.81
CA GLY A 97 -20.99 6.20 -15.54
C GLY A 97 -19.84 5.48 -14.83
N LEU A 98 -19.75 4.16 -14.94
CA LEU A 98 -18.60 3.40 -14.43
C LEU A 98 -17.31 3.79 -15.16
N MET A 99 -17.37 3.84 -16.50
CA MET A 99 -16.22 4.25 -17.32
C MET A 99 -15.82 5.70 -17.02
N GLN A 100 -16.79 6.58 -16.79
CA GLN A 100 -16.55 7.96 -16.39
C GLN A 100 -15.83 8.05 -15.04
N SER A 101 -16.25 7.26 -14.04
CA SER A 101 -15.59 7.17 -12.73
C SER A 101 -14.11 6.84 -12.87
N TYR A 102 -13.77 5.80 -13.64
CA TYR A 102 -12.37 5.45 -13.90
C TYR A 102 -11.61 6.52 -14.67
N TYR A 103 -12.21 7.08 -15.72
CA TYR A 103 -11.56 8.09 -16.55
C TYR A 103 -11.19 9.34 -15.75
N MET A 104 -12.13 9.85 -14.94
CA MET A 104 -11.90 11.02 -14.10
C MET A 104 -10.87 10.74 -12.99
N ALA A 105 -10.71 9.48 -12.59
CA ALA A 105 -9.74 9.10 -11.58
C ALA A 105 -8.32 8.87 -12.12
N LEU A 106 -8.09 8.83 -13.44
CA LEU A 106 -6.77 8.59 -14.03
C LEU A 106 -5.66 9.57 -13.57
N PRO A 107 -5.91 10.89 -13.45
CA PRO A 107 -4.89 11.82 -12.93
C PRO A 107 -4.50 11.48 -11.49
N PHE A 108 -5.48 11.11 -10.65
CA PHE A 108 -5.24 10.69 -9.28
C PHE A 108 -4.46 9.37 -9.22
N PHE A 109 -4.79 8.42 -10.10
CA PHE A 109 -4.04 7.16 -10.20
C PHE A 109 -2.57 7.39 -10.54
N ARG A 110 -2.28 8.24 -11.54
CA ARG A 110 -0.91 8.59 -11.91
C ARG A 110 -0.14 9.16 -10.71
N ASN A 111 -0.73 10.13 -10.03
CA ASN A 111 -0.09 10.77 -8.87
C ASN A 111 0.09 9.78 -7.71
N SER A 112 -0.92 8.95 -7.42
CA SER A 112 -0.84 7.93 -6.37
C SER A 112 0.21 6.88 -6.69
N LEU A 113 0.27 6.38 -7.92
CA LEU A 113 1.25 5.37 -8.35
C LEU A 113 2.68 5.91 -8.26
N MET A 114 2.92 7.14 -8.73
CA MET A 114 4.23 7.79 -8.62
C MET A 114 4.64 7.99 -7.16
N GLY A 115 3.70 8.44 -6.32
CA GLY A 115 3.92 8.55 -4.87
C GLY A 115 4.21 7.21 -4.23
N ASP A 116 3.46 6.17 -4.56
CA ASP A 116 3.65 4.83 -4.01
C ASP A 116 5.01 4.25 -4.41
N LEU A 117 5.43 4.39 -5.67
CA LEU A 117 6.78 3.98 -6.11
C LEU A 117 7.88 4.75 -5.37
N PHE A 118 7.71 6.06 -5.21
CA PHE A 118 8.66 6.90 -4.50
C PHE A 118 8.80 6.50 -3.03
N TYR A 119 7.69 6.42 -2.30
CA TYR A 119 7.71 6.09 -0.87
C TYR A 119 8.09 4.64 -0.60
N VAL A 120 7.65 3.66 -1.42
CA VAL A 120 8.13 2.28 -1.31
C VAL A 120 9.64 2.22 -1.53
N GLY A 121 10.16 2.95 -2.53
CA GLY A 121 11.60 3.05 -2.79
C GLY A 121 12.38 3.57 -1.58
N ILE A 122 11.89 4.64 -0.95
CA ILE A 122 12.49 5.17 0.29
C ILE A 122 12.42 4.15 1.42
N PHE A 123 11.23 3.60 1.71
CA PHE A 123 11.05 2.72 2.87
C PHE A 123 11.86 1.43 2.74
N VAL A 124 11.80 0.76 1.58
CA VAL A 124 12.58 -0.44 1.28
C VAL A 124 14.08 -0.11 1.29
N GLY A 125 14.48 0.99 0.64
CA GLY A 125 15.88 1.41 0.57
C GLY A 125 16.49 1.64 1.95
N VAL A 126 15.82 2.44 2.78
CA VAL A 126 16.25 2.72 4.16
C VAL A 126 16.29 1.44 4.99
N ALA A 127 15.27 0.59 4.90
CA ALA A 127 15.22 -0.66 5.66
C ALA A 127 16.35 -1.62 5.26
N GLU A 128 16.61 -1.83 3.97
CA GLU A 128 17.70 -2.71 3.51
C GLU A 128 19.08 -2.14 3.88
N MET A 129 19.28 -0.82 3.77
CA MET A 129 20.53 -0.17 4.19
C MET A 129 20.78 -0.37 5.70
N ALA A 130 19.76 -0.14 6.53
CA ALA A 130 19.86 -0.34 7.97
C ALA A 130 20.15 -1.82 8.33
N ILE A 131 19.46 -2.76 7.68
CA ILE A 131 19.70 -4.20 7.88
C ILE A 131 21.13 -4.58 7.48
N LYS A 132 21.65 -4.04 6.37
CA LYS A 132 23.02 -4.30 5.92
C LYS A 132 24.05 -3.73 6.89
N TYR A 133 23.87 -2.50 7.36
CA TYR A 133 24.75 -1.85 8.33
C TYR A 133 24.83 -2.65 9.65
N LEU A 134 23.67 -3.04 10.21
CA LEU A 134 23.62 -3.82 11.45
C LEU A 134 24.25 -5.21 11.32
N LYS A 135 24.20 -5.83 10.13
CA LYS A 135 24.88 -7.12 9.89
C LYS A 135 26.40 -6.95 9.87
N VAL A 136 26.91 -5.93 9.18
CA VAL A 136 28.36 -5.63 9.11
C VAL A 136 28.90 -5.33 10.51
N GLU A 137 28.20 -4.51 11.30
CA GLU A 137 28.60 -4.18 12.67
C GLU A 137 28.66 -5.42 13.58
N LYS A 138 27.66 -6.32 13.47
CA LYS A 138 27.66 -7.59 14.22
C LYS A 138 28.82 -8.50 13.84
N MET A 139 29.17 -8.58 12.56
CA MET A 139 30.32 -9.38 12.10
C MET A 139 31.64 -8.82 12.65
N SER A 140 31.84 -7.51 12.58
CA SER A 140 33.04 -6.86 13.13
C SER A 140 33.20 -7.08 14.65
N LYS A 141 32.09 -6.99 15.42
CA LYS A 141 32.13 -7.27 16.86
C LYS A 141 32.37 -8.75 17.19
N ALA A 142 31.99 -9.68 16.31
CA ALA A 142 32.25 -11.10 16.50
C ALA A 142 33.73 -11.43 16.23
N GLU A 143 34.33 -10.83 15.20
CA GLU A 143 35.74 -10.99 14.85
C GLU A 143 36.67 -10.44 15.95
N ASN A 144 36.34 -9.30 16.54
CA ASN A 144 37.12 -8.70 17.64
C ASN A 144 37.01 -9.44 19.00
N ARG A 145 36.21 -10.51 19.10
CA ARG A 145 36.02 -11.31 20.33
C ARG A 145 36.75 -12.66 20.30
N VAL A 146 37.36 -13.00 19.16
CA VAL A 146 38.17 -14.22 18.94
C VAL A 146 39.64 -13.85 19.05
#